data_AF-A0A7X9T9F3-F1
#
_entry.id   AF-A0A7X9T9F3-F1
#
_cell.length_a   1.000
_cell.length_b   1.000
_cell.length_c   1.000
_cell.angle_alpha   90.00
_cell.angle_beta   90.00
_cell.angle_gamma   90.00
#
_symmetry.space_group_name_H-M   'P 1'
#
loop_
_entity.id
_entity.type
_entity.pdbx_description
1 polymer ?
#
loop_
_entity_poly.entity_id
_entity_poly.type
_entity_poly.pdbx_seq_one_letter_code
_entity_poly.pdbx_strand_id
1 'polypeptide(L)'
;MRADGNPCRAGPAWHGRELLVGVRARTVEVPADRGRHVATLARSFGEGETAGSPVSPTPALVARPRALGESTIRRDVPDGPAGAIDRCGKADGGRAPRVLGRVAGVAGFGAACEAGERVFAGGRVPDEASCDILARRIAAGGKEGAAGPDPSACDGFLGRGAA
;
A
#
# COMPACT_ATOMS: atom_id res chain seq x y z
N MET A 1 16.11 0.95 13.28
CA MET A 1 15.90 -0.41 13.80
C MET A 1 16.64 -1.40 12.90
N ARG A 2 16.80 -2.66 13.32
CA ARG A 2 17.36 -3.73 12.48
C ARG A 2 16.38 -4.92 12.42
N ALA A 3 16.27 -5.53 11.25
CA ALA A 3 15.54 -6.79 11.04
C ALA A 3 16.48 -7.74 10.30
N ASP A 4 16.67 -8.96 10.81
CA ASP A 4 17.59 -9.96 10.25
C ASP A 4 19.02 -9.42 9.99
N GLY A 5 19.54 -8.60 10.89
CA GLY A 5 20.87 -7.98 10.75
C GLY A 5 20.92 -6.74 9.85
N ASN A 6 19.89 -6.50 9.04
CA ASN A 6 19.85 -5.39 8.10
C ASN A 6 19.16 -4.14 8.68
N PRO A 7 19.66 -2.92 8.38
CA PRO A 7 19.06 -1.68 8.85
C PRO A 7 17.70 -1.42 8.18
N CYS A 8 16.72 -1.00 8.98
CA CYS A 8 15.39 -0.64 8.50
C CYS A 8 14.98 0.76 8.98
N ARG A 9 14.32 1.54 8.12
CA ARG A 9 13.84 2.91 8.38
C ARG A 9 12.31 2.95 8.35
N ALA A 10 11.68 3.03 9.52
CA ALA A 10 10.23 3.17 9.66
C ALA A 10 9.70 4.60 9.34
N GLY A 11 10.61 5.58 9.20
CA GLY A 11 10.29 6.98 8.92
C GLY A 11 10.69 7.92 10.07
N PRO A 12 10.76 9.24 9.82
CA PRO A 12 11.29 10.21 10.77
C PRO A 12 10.46 10.35 12.05
N ALA A 13 9.14 10.14 11.98
CA ALA A 13 8.24 10.21 13.13
C ALA A 13 8.51 9.13 14.21
N TRP A 14 9.26 8.08 13.86
CA TRP A 14 9.58 6.95 14.73
C TRP A 14 11.06 6.91 15.14
N HIS A 15 11.79 7.99 14.89
CA HIS A 15 13.19 8.10 15.26
C HIS A 15 13.37 7.94 16.78
N GLY A 16 14.34 7.11 17.18
CA GLY A 16 14.68 6.88 18.59
C GLY A 16 13.68 6.03 19.39
N ARG A 17 12.64 5.48 18.74
CA ARG A 17 11.67 4.60 19.40
C ARG A 17 12.06 3.13 19.25
N GLU A 18 11.82 2.36 20.30
CA GLU A 18 11.81 0.90 20.21
C GLU A 18 10.50 0.45 19.56
N LEU A 19 10.59 -0.42 18.56
CA LEU A 19 9.46 -0.87 17.76
C LEU A 19 9.49 -2.39 17.69
N LEU A 20 8.31 -3.00 17.79
CA LEU A 20 8.12 -4.41 17.47
C LEU A 20 8.25 -4.60 15.96
N VAL A 21 8.90 -5.69 15.57
CA VAL A 21 9.13 -6.03 14.17
C VAL A 21 8.74 -7.48 13.92
N GLY A 22 7.80 -7.70 13.02
CA GLY A 22 7.43 -9.01 12.51
C GLY A 22 8.15 -9.29 11.19
N VAL A 23 8.97 -10.33 11.16
CA VAL A 23 9.64 -10.77 9.92
C VAL A 23 8.76 -11.80 9.21
N ARG A 24 8.54 -11.61 7.91
CA ARG A 24 7.86 -12.54 7.01
C ARG A 24 8.82 -13.04 5.94
N ALA A 25 8.35 -13.98 5.11
CA ALA A 25 9.15 -14.51 4.01
C ALA A 25 9.72 -13.40 3.11
N ARG A 26 8.94 -12.37 2.75
CA ARG A 26 9.36 -11.29 1.82
C ARG A 26 9.20 -9.87 2.37
N THR A 27 8.65 -9.72 3.58
CA THR A 27 8.33 -8.42 4.15
C THR A 27 8.74 -8.33 5.62
N VAL A 28 8.90 -7.10 6.09
CA VAL A 28 9.12 -6.76 7.48
C VAL A 28 7.96 -5.85 7.91
N GLU A 29 7.12 -6.35 8.80
CA GLU A 29 5.98 -5.64 9.37
C GLU A 29 6.38 -4.92 10.66
N VAL A 30 5.96 -3.67 10.81
CA VAL A 30 6.24 -2.85 11.99
C VAL A 30 4.90 -2.48 12.61
N PRO A 31 4.38 -3.27 13.55
CA PRO A 31 3.21 -2.88 14.32
C PRO A 31 3.57 -1.78 15.34
N ALA A 32 2.63 -0.88 15.59
CA ALA A 32 2.62 0.02 16.74
C ALA A 32 1.70 -0.54 17.84
N ASP A 33 1.83 0.03 19.04
CA ASP A 33 0.92 -0.26 20.14
C ASP A 33 -0.55 -0.04 19.75
N ARG A 34 -1.43 -0.87 20.34
CA ARG A 34 -2.89 -0.83 20.16
C ARG A 34 -3.37 -1.12 18.72
N GLY A 35 -2.63 -1.94 17.98
CA GLY A 35 -3.06 -2.41 16.65
C GLY A 35 -2.95 -1.37 15.53
N ARG A 36 -2.27 -0.24 15.77
CA ARG A 36 -1.86 0.66 14.68
C ARG A 36 -0.72 0.02 13.90
N HIS A 37 -0.70 0.23 12.59
CA HIS A 37 0.39 -0.25 11.73
C HIS A 37 1.33 0.92 11.40
N VAL A 38 2.64 0.72 11.57
CA VAL A 38 3.68 1.74 11.30
C VAL A 38 4.14 1.66 9.85
N ALA A 39 4.59 0.50 9.41
CA ALA A 39 5.10 0.29 8.07
C ALA A 39 5.18 -1.21 7.71
N THR A 40 4.97 -1.52 6.44
CA THR A 40 5.41 -2.79 5.85
C THR A 40 6.55 -2.47 4.90
N LEU A 41 7.71 -3.07 5.15
CA LEU A 41 8.93 -2.88 4.37
C LEU A 41 9.20 -4.14 3.54
N ALA A 42 9.83 -3.99 2.37
CA ALA A 42 10.44 -5.12 1.70
C ALA A 42 11.56 -5.69 2.59
N ARG A 43 11.64 -7.03 2.67
CA ARG A 43 12.71 -7.68 3.42
C ARG A 43 14.00 -7.61 2.59
N SER A 44 15.02 -7.01 3.16
CA SER A 44 16.36 -6.97 2.57
C SER A 44 17.14 -8.23 2.94
N PHE A 45 17.75 -8.86 1.94
CA PHE A 45 18.55 -10.09 2.12
C PHE A 45 20.05 -9.84 1.91
N GLY A 46 20.42 -8.76 1.22
CA GLY A 46 21.82 -8.38 1.05
C GLY A 46 22.39 -7.71 2.30
N GLU A 47 23.64 -8.00 2.63
CA GLU A 47 24.33 -7.37 3.76
C GLU A 47 24.48 -5.85 3.52
N GLY A 48 24.03 -5.03 4.47
CA GLY A 48 24.11 -3.57 4.39
C GLY A 48 23.00 -2.89 3.58
N GLU A 49 22.10 -3.66 2.98
CA GLU A 49 20.93 -3.13 2.28
C GLU A 49 19.96 -2.50 3.29
N THR A 50 19.49 -1.28 2.99
CA THR A 50 18.60 -0.53 3.88
C THR A 50 17.17 -0.52 3.38
N ALA A 51 16.28 -1.24 4.05
CA ALA A 51 14.84 -1.20 3.79
C ALA A 51 14.24 0.09 4.36
N GLY A 52 13.61 0.91 3.52
CA GLY A 52 12.96 2.16 3.91
C GLY A 52 11.45 2.09 3.77
N SER A 53 10.71 2.76 4.64
CA SER A 53 9.25 2.86 4.53
C SER A 53 8.88 3.68 3.30
N PRO A 54 8.20 3.06 2.31
CA PRO A 54 7.82 3.77 1.08
C PRO A 54 6.73 4.82 1.33
N VAL A 55 6.04 4.76 2.48
CA VAL A 55 5.02 5.74 2.90
C VAL A 55 5.64 6.97 3.59
N SER A 56 6.87 6.85 4.10
CA SER A 56 7.51 7.93 4.87
C SER A 56 7.66 9.28 4.14
N PRO A 57 7.88 9.35 2.81
CA PRO A 57 7.99 10.62 2.10
C PRO A 57 6.65 11.15 1.59
N THR A 58 5.54 10.44 1.82
CA THR A 58 4.22 10.86 1.31
C THR A 58 3.91 12.33 1.63
N PRO A 59 4.13 12.88 2.83
CA PRO A 59 3.87 14.30 3.08
C PRO A 59 4.66 15.24 2.17
N ALA A 60 5.93 14.93 1.89
CA ALA A 60 6.76 15.70 0.98
C ALA A 60 6.27 15.57 -0.47
N LEU A 61 5.82 14.38 -0.87
CA LEU A 61 5.27 14.13 -2.21
C LEU A 61 3.88 14.73 -2.40
N VAL A 62 3.08 14.88 -1.34
CA VAL A 62 1.82 15.64 -1.41
C VAL A 62 2.11 17.11 -1.69
N ALA A 63 3.15 17.68 -1.06
CA ALA A 63 3.56 19.06 -1.29
C ALA A 63 4.25 19.27 -2.65
N ARG A 64 5.07 18.31 -3.09
CA ARG A 64 5.80 18.35 -4.36
C ARG A 64 5.75 16.99 -5.08
N PRO A 65 4.64 16.69 -5.79
CA PRO A 65 4.45 15.38 -6.45
C PRO A 65 5.54 15.06 -7.46
N ARG A 66 6.00 16.08 -8.20
CA ARG A 66 7.07 15.98 -9.20
C ARG A 66 8.44 15.60 -8.61
N ALA A 67 8.61 15.63 -7.29
CA ALA A 67 9.83 15.15 -6.64
C ALA A 67 9.87 13.62 -6.53
N LEU A 68 8.84 12.90 -6.98
CA LEU A 68 8.80 11.45 -6.94
C LEU A 68 9.98 10.81 -7.68
N GLY A 69 10.30 11.29 -8.88
CA GLY A 69 11.43 10.78 -9.68
C GLY A 69 12.81 10.96 -9.00
N GLU A 70 12.96 12.00 -8.19
CA GLU A 70 14.19 12.30 -7.43
C GLU A 70 14.18 11.67 -6.02
N SER A 71 13.08 11.04 -5.62
CA SER A 71 12.90 10.51 -4.27
C SER A 71 13.55 9.14 -4.11
N THR A 72 14.08 8.88 -2.91
CA THR A 72 14.65 7.57 -2.56
C THR A 72 13.64 6.43 -2.63
N ILE A 73 12.34 6.72 -2.53
CA ILE A 73 11.27 5.71 -2.64
C ILE A 73 10.86 5.39 -4.08
N ARG A 74 11.41 6.07 -5.09
CA ARG A 74 11.01 5.85 -6.48
C ARG A 74 11.15 4.39 -6.89
N ARG A 75 12.21 3.73 -6.42
CA ARG A 75 12.49 2.31 -6.66
C ARG A 75 11.41 1.36 -6.12
N ASP A 76 10.69 1.79 -5.09
CA ASP A 76 9.65 0.99 -4.45
C ASP A 76 8.29 1.18 -5.13
N VAL A 77 8.13 2.27 -5.91
CA VAL A 77 6.91 2.62 -6.63
C VAL A 77 6.96 2.03 -8.04
N PRO A 78 5.95 1.25 -8.49
CA PRO A 78 5.91 0.74 -9.85
C PRO A 78 5.79 1.86 -10.91
N ASP A 79 6.27 1.60 -12.13
CA ASP A 79 6.35 2.62 -13.19
C ASP A 79 5.00 3.18 -13.62
N GLY A 80 3.95 2.35 -13.63
CA GLY A 80 2.57 2.76 -13.96
C GLY A 80 2.06 3.86 -13.00
N PRO A 81 1.97 3.58 -11.70
CA PRO A 81 1.66 4.58 -10.67
C PRO A 81 2.56 5.81 -10.71
N ALA A 82 3.88 5.65 -10.85
CA ALA A 82 4.81 6.78 -10.88
C ALA A 82 4.51 7.72 -12.07
N GLY A 83 4.41 7.18 -13.28
CA GLY A 83 4.08 7.97 -14.46
C GLY A 83 2.69 8.60 -14.39
N ALA A 84 1.73 7.95 -13.74
CA ALA A 84 0.40 8.51 -13.55
C ALA A 84 0.38 9.68 -12.56
N ILE A 85 1.14 9.59 -11.45
CA ILE A 85 1.33 10.69 -10.50
C ILE A 85 2.01 11.89 -11.18
N ASP A 86 3.02 11.64 -12.03
CA ASP A 86 3.72 12.70 -12.77
C ASP A 86 2.81 13.43 -13.77
N ARG A 87 1.82 12.73 -14.33
CA ARG A 87 0.82 13.31 -15.24
C ARG A 87 -0.32 14.06 -14.54
N CYS A 88 -0.50 13.90 -13.23
CA CYS A 88 -1.52 14.64 -12.50
C CYS A 88 -1.26 16.16 -12.60
N GLY A 89 -2.31 16.91 -12.94
CA GLY A 89 -2.27 18.37 -12.97
C GLY A 89 -2.03 18.98 -11.58
N LYS A 90 -1.73 20.28 -11.51
CA LYS A 90 -1.46 20.99 -10.24
C LYS A 90 -2.56 20.79 -9.17
N ALA A 91 -3.82 20.71 -9.58
CA ALA A 91 -4.96 20.55 -8.67
C ALA A 91 -5.00 19.15 -8.02
N ASP A 92 -4.63 18.11 -8.77
CA ASP A 92 -4.75 16.71 -8.36
C ASP A 92 -3.42 16.07 -7.94
N GLY A 93 -2.30 16.74 -8.20
CA GLY A 93 -0.96 16.18 -7.99
C GLY A 93 -0.72 15.75 -6.55
N GLY A 94 -1.20 16.50 -5.56
CA GLY A 94 -1.08 16.12 -4.16
C GLY A 94 -2.07 15.05 -3.71
N ARG A 95 -3.14 14.81 -4.47
CA ARG A 95 -4.23 13.89 -4.10
C ARG A 95 -3.81 12.44 -4.20
N ALA A 96 -3.21 12.05 -5.33
CA ALA A 96 -2.75 10.69 -5.56
C ALA A 96 -1.75 10.18 -4.49
N PRO A 97 -0.62 10.86 -4.20
CA PRO A 97 0.30 10.43 -3.15
C PRO A 97 -0.37 10.43 -1.77
N ARG A 98 -1.28 11.38 -1.48
CA ARG A 98 -2.03 11.40 -0.21
C ARG A 98 -2.89 10.16 -0.02
N VAL A 99 -3.68 9.81 -1.04
CA VAL A 99 -4.57 8.64 -1.02
C VAL A 99 -3.75 7.36 -0.92
N LEU A 100 -2.70 7.22 -1.74
CA LEU A 100 -1.82 6.05 -1.70
C LEU A 100 -1.17 5.87 -0.33
N GLY A 101 -0.68 6.94 0.30
CA GLY A 101 -0.08 6.84 1.63
C GLY A 101 -1.07 6.44 2.73
N ARG A 102 -2.33 6.92 2.65
CA ARG A 102 -3.39 6.50 3.59
C ARG A 102 -3.74 5.03 3.44
N VAL A 103 -4.00 4.60 2.21
CA VAL A 103 -4.36 3.22 1.89
C VAL A 103 -3.20 2.26 2.20
N ALA A 104 -1.97 2.67 1.92
CA ALA A 104 -0.77 1.90 2.27
C ALA A 104 -0.60 1.70 3.79
N GLY A 105 -1.08 2.64 4.61
CA GLY A 105 -1.08 2.50 6.06
C GLY A 105 -1.96 1.35 6.57
N VAL A 106 -2.98 0.97 5.79
CA VAL A 106 -3.98 -0.05 6.15
C VAL A 106 -3.72 -1.38 5.44
N ALA A 107 -3.53 -1.35 4.12
CA ALA A 107 -3.43 -2.54 3.27
C ALA A 107 -1.99 -2.89 2.86
N GLY A 108 -1.01 -2.06 3.26
CA GLY A 108 0.38 -2.17 2.80
C GLY A 108 0.62 -1.45 1.47
N PHE A 109 1.88 -1.07 1.25
CA PHE A 109 2.26 -0.19 0.13
C PHE A 109 2.07 -0.85 -1.25
N GLY A 110 2.43 -2.12 -1.41
CA GLY A 110 2.27 -2.83 -2.68
C GLY A 110 0.80 -2.90 -3.12
N ALA A 111 -0.10 -3.26 -2.21
CA ALA A 111 -1.53 -3.31 -2.47
C ALA A 111 -2.11 -1.91 -2.79
N ALA A 112 -1.62 -0.87 -2.14
CA ALA A 112 -2.00 0.51 -2.44
C ALA A 112 -1.54 0.94 -3.84
N CYS A 113 -0.30 0.64 -4.23
CA CYS A 113 0.21 0.93 -5.57
C CYS A 113 -0.59 0.21 -6.66
N GLU A 114 -0.88 -1.07 -6.47
CA GLU A 114 -1.67 -1.86 -7.42
C GLU A 114 -3.11 -1.35 -7.52
N ALA A 115 -3.75 -1.00 -6.39
CA ALA A 115 -5.07 -0.38 -6.40
C ALA A 115 -5.07 0.98 -7.13
N GLY A 116 -4.04 1.81 -6.88
CA GLY A 116 -3.86 3.09 -7.58
C GLY A 116 -3.68 2.91 -9.07
N GLU A 117 -2.85 1.94 -9.49
CA GLU A 117 -2.63 1.61 -10.89
C GLU A 117 -3.93 1.27 -11.61
N ARG A 118 -4.77 0.42 -11.01
CA ARG A 118 -6.08 0.05 -11.58
C ARG A 118 -7.02 1.25 -11.71
N VAL A 119 -7.02 2.16 -10.73
CA VAL A 119 -7.83 3.39 -10.80
C VAL A 119 -7.33 4.31 -11.93
N PHE A 120 -6.01 4.48 -12.05
CA PHE A 120 -5.39 5.24 -13.13
C PHE A 120 -5.63 4.62 -14.52
N ALA A 121 -5.56 3.29 -14.64
CA ALA A 121 -5.87 2.57 -15.87
C ALA A 121 -7.31 2.80 -16.32
N GLY A 122 -8.24 3.00 -15.37
CA GLY A 122 -9.62 3.42 -15.64
C GLY A 122 -9.79 4.92 -15.94
N GLY A 123 -8.70 5.68 -16.12
CA GLY A 123 -8.73 7.11 -16.46
C GLY A 123 -9.10 8.04 -15.30
N ARG A 124 -9.13 7.54 -14.06
CA ARG A 124 -9.54 8.29 -12.87
C ARG A 124 -8.34 8.62 -11.99
N VAL A 125 -8.42 9.73 -11.26
CA VAL A 125 -7.46 10.03 -10.19
C VAL A 125 -7.84 9.24 -8.93
N PRO A 126 -6.89 8.56 -8.24
CA PRO A 126 -7.12 7.83 -7.00
C PRO A 126 -7.93 8.58 -5.94
N ASP A 127 -9.06 8.04 -5.54
CA ASP A 127 -9.87 8.47 -4.41
C ASP A 127 -9.79 7.47 -3.25
N GLU A 128 -10.01 7.93 -2.02
CA GLU A 128 -9.82 7.11 -0.82
C GLU A 128 -10.75 5.90 -0.78
N ALA A 129 -12.02 6.03 -1.17
CA ALA A 129 -12.99 4.94 -1.08
C ALA A 129 -12.70 3.83 -2.11
N SER A 130 -12.46 4.20 -3.36
CA SER A 130 -12.13 3.23 -4.42
C SER A 130 -10.82 2.50 -4.12
N CYS A 131 -9.79 3.24 -3.68
CA CYS A 131 -8.49 2.65 -3.41
C CYS A 131 -8.47 1.82 -2.12
N ASP A 132 -9.19 2.20 -1.06
CA ASP A 132 -9.22 1.42 0.21
C ASP A 132 -9.83 0.03 0.00
N ILE A 133 -11.00 -0.05 -0.65
CA ILE A 133 -11.68 -1.33 -0.89
C ILE A 133 -10.83 -2.23 -1.80
N LEU A 134 -10.28 -1.68 -2.89
CA LEU A 134 -9.45 -2.44 -3.82
C LEU A 134 -8.16 -2.94 -3.17
N ALA A 135 -7.46 -2.08 -2.43
CA ALA A 135 -6.21 -2.45 -1.78
C ALA A 135 -6.41 -3.51 -0.69
N ARG A 136 -7.48 -3.41 0.11
CA ARG A 136 -7.83 -4.46 1.09
C ARG A 136 -8.09 -5.80 0.41
N ARG A 137 -8.80 -5.78 -0.73
CA ARG A 137 -9.05 -7.00 -1.51
C ARG A 137 -7.74 -7.60 -2.06
N ILE A 138 -6.85 -6.77 -2.59
CA ILE A 138 -5.53 -7.20 -3.08
C ILE A 138 -4.69 -7.78 -1.94
N ALA A 139 -4.64 -7.10 -0.80
CA ALA A 139 -3.90 -7.55 0.38
C ALA A 139 -4.42 -8.89 0.94
N ALA A 140 -5.73 -9.13 0.85
CA ALA A 140 -6.36 -10.40 1.20
C ALA A 140 -6.08 -11.53 0.17
N GLY A 141 -5.33 -11.27 -0.90
CA GLY A 141 -5.02 -12.23 -1.95
C GLY A 141 -6.11 -12.36 -3.03
N GLY A 142 -7.07 -11.43 -3.08
CA GLY A 142 -8.12 -11.42 -4.09
C GLY A 142 -7.56 -11.07 -5.48
N LYS A 143 -7.36 -12.08 -6.33
CA LYS A 143 -7.06 -11.89 -7.75
C LYS A 143 -8.30 -11.40 -8.50
N GLU A 144 -8.11 -10.56 -9.52
CA GLU A 144 -9.16 -10.26 -10.49
C GLU A 144 -9.55 -11.52 -11.27
N GLY A 145 -10.84 -11.73 -11.49
CA GLY A 145 -11.36 -12.89 -12.20
C GLY A 145 -11.47 -14.19 -11.38
N ALA A 146 -11.10 -14.20 -10.10
CA ALA A 146 -11.60 -15.24 -9.21
C ALA A 146 -13.12 -15.06 -9.15
N ALA A 147 -13.87 -15.99 -9.74
CA ALA A 147 -15.30 -16.06 -9.56
C ALA A 147 -15.57 -15.91 -8.06
N GLY A 148 -16.33 -14.88 -7.69
CA GLY A 148 -16.85 -14.82 -6.33
C GLY A 148 -17.58 -16.13 -6.02
N PRO A 149 -17.79 -16.48 -4.74
CA PRO A 149 -18.62 -17.62 -4.40
C PRO A 149 -19.91 -17.56 -5.22
N ASP A 150 -20.23 -18.66 -5.92
CA ASP A 150 -21.41 -18.75 -6.77
C ASP A 150 -22.64 -18.38 -5.95
N PRO A 151 -23.33 -17.27 -6.26
CA PRO A 151 -24.49 -16.85 -5.49
C PRO A 151 -25.63 -17.86 -5.56
N SER A 152 -25.64 -18.75 -6.57
CA SER A 152 -26.64 -19.83 -6.67
C SER A 152 -26.53 -20.86 -5.52
N ALA A 153 -25.38 -20.93 -4.85
CA ALA A 153 -25.22 -21.74 -3.64
C ALA A 153 -26.09 -21.23 -2.48
N CYS A 154 -26.48 -19.93 -2.48
CA CYS A 154 -27.40 -19.35 -1.51
C CYS A 154 -28.88 -19.59 -1.86
N ASP A 155 -29.19 -19.92 -3.12
CA ASP A 155 -30.57 -20.18 -3.55
C ASP A 155 -31.13 -21.46 -2.93
N GLY A 156 -30.26 -22.38 -2.52
CA GLY A 156 -30.63 -23.59 -1.77
C GLY A 156 -31.29 -23.32 -0.41
N PHE A 157 -31.11 -22.12 0.16
CA PHE A 157 -31.76 -21.71 1.42
C PHE A 157 -33.15 -21.10 1.22
N LEU A 158 -33.48 -20.60 0.03
CA LEU A 158 -34.77 -19.97 -0.27
C LEU A 158 -35.82 -20.96 -0.80
N GLY A 159 -35.42 -22.18 -1.18
CA GLY A 159 -36.29 -23.19 -1.80
C GLY A 159 -36.96 -24.21 -0.85
N ARG A 160 -36.80 -24.11 0.47
CA ARG A 160 -37.30 -25.15 1.40
C ARG A 160 -38.32 -24.62 2.42
N GLY A 161 -39.26 -23.81 1.94
CA GLY A 161 -40.33 -23.22 2.75
C GLY A 161 -41.62 -22.99 1.96
N ALA A 162 -42.10 -23.99 1.24
CA ALA A 162 -43.47 -24.04 0.74
C ALA A 162 -43.87 -25.51 0.51
N ALA A 163 -44.36 -26.14 1.59
CA ALA A 163 -45.15 -27.36 1.54
C ALA A 163 -46.38 -27.14 2.43
#